data_AF-A0A380P9T2-F1
#
_entry.id   AF-A0A380P9T2-F1
#
_cell.length_a   1.000
_cell.length_b   1.000
_cell.length_c   1.000
_cell.angle_alpha   90.00
_cell.angle_beta   90.00
_cell.angle_gamma   90.00
#
_symmetry.space_group_name_H-M   'P 1'
#
loop_
_entity.id
_entity.type
_entity.pdbx_description
1 polymer ?
#
loop_
_entity_poly.entity_id
_entity_poly.type
_entity_poly.pdbx_seq_one_letter_code
_entity_poly.pdbx_strand_id
1 'polypeptide(L)'
;MLNGRDTRALSKKQYTRFRNENVGWVFQNFKLIDNMTVADNVGLPLQYQGKPHKEIRRIVEDVLAQVGILDKADTYPKLLSGGQQQRVAIARAIVTNPNIVIADEPTGALDSATTIEIMDVLGA
;
A
#
# COMPACT_ATOMS: atom_id res chain seq x y z
N MET A 1 6.95 -22.25 3.36
CA MET A 1 6.09 -21.96 4.53
C MET A 1 6.19 -20.47 4.80
N LEU A 2 5.07 -19.78 5.02
CA LEU A 2 5.03 -18.40 5.51
C LEU A 2 4.00 -18.37 6.64
N ASN A 3 4.37 -17.86 7.82
CA ASN A 3 3.57 -17.93 9.06
C ASN A 3 3.09 -19.35 9.40
N GLY A 4 3.94 -20.37 9.23
CA GLY A 4 3.60 -21.77 9.55
C GLY A 4 2.63 -22.44 8.57
N ARG A 5 2.21 -21.77 7.49
CA ARG A 5 1.34 -22.33 6.45
C ARG A 5 2.15 -22.80 5.25
N ASP A 6 1.92 -24.03 4.79
CA ASP A 6 2.44 -24.48 3.50
C ASP A 6 1.60 -23.86 2.37
N THR A 7 2.24 -23.00 1.59
CA THR A 7 1.61 -22.27 0.50
C THR A 7 1.38 -23.12 -0.75
N ARG A 8 2.03 -24.30 -0.84
CA ARG A 8 1.97 -25.19 -2.03
C ARG A 8 0.64 -25.93 -2.19
N ALA A 9 -0.11 -26.09 -1.10
CA ALA A 9 -1.40 -26.79 -1.08
C ALA A 9 -2.62 -25.85 -1.19
N LEU A 10 -2.41 -24.54 -1.35
CA LEU A 10 -3.52 -23.57 -1.41
C LEU A 10 -4.19 -23.59 -2.78
N SER A 11 -5.52 -23.61 -2.80
CA SER A 11 -6.27 -23.26 -4.01
C SER A 11 -5.96 -21.83 -4.44
N LYS A 12 -6.21 -21.51 -5.71
CA LYS A 12 -5.98 -20.17 -6.27
C LYS A 12 -6.66 -19.05 -5.45
N LYS A 13 -7.89 -19.28 -4.98
CA LYS A 13 -8.63 -18.33 -4.14
C LYS A 13 -7.96 -18.12 -2.77
N GLN A 14 -7.54 -19.21 -2.14
CA GLN A 14 -6.83 -19.14 -0.86
C GLN A 14 -5.48 -18.46 -1.00
N TYR A 15 -4.75 -18.72 -2.10
CA TYR A 15 -3.48 -18.07 -2.38
C TYR A 15 -3.64 -16.55 -2.60
N THR A 16 -4.66 -16.12 -3.33
CA THR A 16 -4.96 -14.68 -3.52
C THR A 16 -5.22 -13.97 -2.20
N ARG A 17 -6.06 -14.57 -1.34
CA ARG A 17 -6.33 -14.01 0.00
C ARG A 17 -5.06 -13.99 0.84
N PHE A 18 -4.33 -15.09 0.88
CA PHE A 18 -3.07 -15.20 1.62
C PHE A 18 -2.08 -14.10 1.19
N ARG A 19 -1.89 -13.90 -0.12
CA ARG A 19 -1.00 -12.86 -0.63
C ARG A 19 -1.46 -11.46 -0.21
N ASN A 20 -2.76 -11.16 -0.30
CA ASN A 20 -3.29 -9.85 0.07
C ASN A 20 -3.15 -9.55 1.59
N GLU A 21 -3.22 -10.58 2.43
CA GLU A 21 -3.05 -10.45 3.89
C GLU A 21 -1.58 -10.33 4.31
N ASN A 22 -0.64 -10.93 3.57
CA ASN A 22 0.74 -11.11 4.03
C ASN A 22 1.77 -10.30 3.23
N VAL A 23 1.43 -9.80 2.03
CA VAL A 23 2.38 -9.17 1.11
C VAL A 23 1.87 -7.84 0.57
N GLY A 24 2.59 -6.77 0.89
CA GLY A 24 2.46 -5.45 0.28
C GLY A 24 3.37 -5.28 -0.93
N TRP A 25 2.96 -4.48 -1.91
CA TRP A 25 3.71 -4.25 -3.15
C TRP A 25 3.89 -2.76 -3.45
N VAL A 26 5.11 -2.35 -3.73
CA VAL A 26 5.46 -1.02 -4.24
C VAL A 26 6.15 -1.18 -5.61
N PHE A 27 5.63 -0.51 -6.64
CA PHE A 27 6.12 -0.58 -8.02
C PHE A 27 6.84 0.71 -8.43
N GLN A 28 7.83 0.63 -9.32
CA GLN A 28 8.61 1.77 -9.86
C GLN A 28 7.72 2.91 -10.43
N ASN A 29 6.66 2.59 -11.17
CA ASN A 29 5.72 3.58 -11.74
C ASN A 29 4.46 3.80 -10.88
N PHE A 30 4.51 3.44 -9.59
CA PHE A 30 3.44 3.50 -8.58
C PHE A 30 2.20 2.63 -8.87
N LYS A 31 1.85 2.41 -10.14
CA LYS A 31 0.67 1.66 -10.61
C LYS A 31 -0.59 2.08 -9.86
N LEU A 32 -0.77 3.39 -9.67
CA LEU A 32 -2.00 3.94 -9.12
C LEU A 32 -3.10 3.87 -10.18
N ILE A 33 -4.33 3.73 -9.71
CA ILE A 33 -5.51 3.70 -10.55
C ILE A 33 -6.00 5.14 -10.70
N ASP A 34 -5.83 5.69 -11.90
CA ASP A 34 -5.99 7.13 -12.17
C ASP A 34 -7.40 7.68 -11.96
N ASN A 35 -8.42 6.84 -12.07
CA ASN A 35 -9.83 7.21 -11.89
C ASN A 35 -10.35 6.94 -10.47
N MET A 36 -9.45 6.65 -9.52
CA MET A 36 -9.74 6.47 -8.11
C MET A 36 -9.03 7.55 -7.31
N THR A 37 -9.62 7.96 -6.19
CA THR A 37 -8.96 8.90 -5.27
C THR A 37 -7.74 8.24 -4.62
N VAL A 38 -6.91 9.03 -3.92
CA VAL A 38 -5.84 8.53 -3.07
C VAL A 38 -6.38 7.55 -2.03
N ALA A 39 -7.44 7.92 -1.31
CA ALA A 39 -8.05 7.08 -0.30
C ALA A 39 -8.58 5.77 -0.88
N ASP A 40 -9.19 5.81 -2.06
CA ASP A 40 -9.68 4.61 -2.74
C ASP A 40 -8.53 3.68 -3.18
N ASN A 41 -7.45 4.26 -3.74
CA ASN A 41 -6.26 3.51 -4.11
C ASN A 41 -5.67 2.78 -2.89
N VAL A 42 -5.54 3.47 -1.77
CA VAL A 42 -5.01 2.91 -0.51
C VAL A 42 -5.99 1.92 0.10
N GLY A 43 -7.29 2.12 -0.01
CA GLY A 43 -8.31 1.23 0.56
C GLY A 43 -8.54 -0.07 -0.22
N LEU A 44 -8.13 -0.15 -1.49
CA LEU A 44 -8.42 -1.29 -2.37
C LEU A 44 -7.99 -2.66 -1.78
N PRO A 45 -6.82 -2.83 -1.16
CA PRO A 45 -6.45 -4.09 -0.53
C PRO A 45 -7.42 -4.51 0.58
N LEU A 46 -7.92 -3.57 1.40
CA LEU A 46 -8.87 -3.84 2.47
C LEU A 46 -10.27 -4.18 1.92
N GLN A 47 -10.66 -3.58 0.79
CA GLN A 47 -11.89 -3.97 0.07
C GLN A 47 -11.82 -5.43 -0.39
N TYR A 48 -10.67 -5.89 -0.89
CA TYR A 48 -10.48 -7.30 -1.25
C TYR A 48 -10.49 -8.26 -0.05
N GLN A 49 -10.19 -7.78 1.16
CA GLN A 49 -10.38 -8.53 2.40
C GLN A 49 -11.86 -8.60 2.82
N GLY A 50 -12.72 -7.78 2.22
CA GLY A 50 -14.14 -7.68 2.57
C GLY A 50 -14.39 -6.87 3.83
N LYS A 51 -13.49 -5.94 4.20
CA LYS A 51 -13.68 -5.08 5.37
C LYS A 51 -14.84 -4.10 5.17
N PRO A 52 -15.62 -3.76 6.22
CA PRO A 52 -16.68 -2.76 6.14
C PRO A 52 -16.13 -1.38 5.76
N HIS A 53 -16.88 -0.61 4.98
CA HIS A 53 -16.48 0.71 4.50
C HIS A 53 -16.03 1.67 5.61
N LYS A 54 -16.73 1.69 6.75
CA LYS A 54 -16.38 2.52 7.91
C LYS A 54 -15.01 2.15 8.50
N GLU A 55 -14.69 0.85 8.53
CA GLU A 55 -13.39 0.37 9.01
C GLU A 55 -12.28 0.72 8.01
N ILE A 56 -12.54 0.54 6.71
CA ILE A 56 -11.61 0.90 5.63
C ILE A 56 -11.25 2.37 5.74
N ARG A 57 -12.25 3.26 5.81
CA ARG A 57 -12.03 4.70 5.91
C ARG A 57 -11.09 5.07 7.06
N ARG A 58 -11.34 4.54 8.26
CA ARG A 58 -10.50 4.80 9.43
C ARG A 58 -9.05 4.36 9.22
N ILE A 59 -8.84 3.11 8.77
CA ILE A 59 -7.49 2.57 8.55
C ILE A 59 -6.76 3.37 7.46
N VAL A 60 -7.45 3.72 6.38
CA VAL A 60 -6.88 4.51 5.29
C VAL A 60 -6.47 5.89 5.79
N GLU A 61 -7.32 6.59 6.54
CA GLU A 61 -7.00 7.90 7.14
C GLU A 61 -5.76 7.80 8.06
N ASP A 62 -5.70 6.77 8.93
CA ASP A 62 -4.57 6.53 9.83
C ASP A 62 -3.25 6.32 9.04
N VAL A 63 -3.28 5.53 7.97
CA VAL A 63 -2.09 5.22 7.15
C VAL A 63 -1.67 6.40 6.28
N LEU A 64 -2.62 7.14 5.70
CA LEU A 64 -2.34 8.36 4.95
C LEU A 64 -1.71 9.44 5.85
N ALA A 65 -2.13 9.52 7.12
CA ALA A 65 -1.50 10.39 8.10
C ALA A 65 -0.05 9.99 8.39
N GLN A 66 0.22 8.70 8.57
CA GLN A 66 1.57 8.18 8.83
C GLN A 66 2.56 8.52 7.71
N VAL A 67 2.12 8.44 6.45
CA VAL A 67 2.97 8.79 5.30
C VAL A 67 2.93 10.29 4.96
N GLY A 68 2.20 11.11 5.73
CA GLY A 68 2.15 12.57 5.57
C GLY A 68 1.40 13.07 4.32
N ILE A 69 0.34 12.37 3.90
CA ILE A 69 -0.44 12.74 2.69
C ILE A 69 -1.96 12.70 2.89
N LEU A 70 -2.43 12.75 4.14
CA LEU A 70 -3.85 12.74 4.49
C LEU A 70 -4.63 13.90 3.85
N ASP A 71 -4.01 15.07 3.70
CA ASP A 71 -4.63 16.25 3.07
C ASP A 71 -4.99 16.04 1.59
N LYS A 72 -4.47 14.96 0.96
CA LYS A 72 -4.76 14.59 -0.43
C LYS A 72 -5.69 13.38 -0.55
N ALA A 73 -6.32 12.91 0.53
CA ALA A 73 -7.16 11.72 0.53
C ALA A 73 -8.19 11.69 -0.63
N ASP A 74 -8.85 12.82 -0.89
CA ASP A 74 -9.89 12.94 -1.93
C ASP A 74 -9.35 13.37 -3.31
N THR A 75 -8.03 13.49 -3.46
CA THR A 75 -7.37 13.90 -4.72
C THR A 75 -7.15 12.70 -5.65
N TYR A 76 -7.04 12.94 -6.95
CA TYR A 76 -6.71 11.90 -7.94
C TYR A 76 -5.19 11.82 -8.19
N PRO A 77 -4.62 10.63 -8.46
CA PRO A 77 -3.18 10.43 -8.69
C PRO A 77 -2.55 11.38 -9.71
N LYS A 78 -3.27 11.73 -10.78
CA LYS A 78 -2.80 12.64 -11.83
C LYS A 78 -2.49 14.06 -11.37
N LEU A 79 -3.01 14.47 -10.20
CA LEU A 79 -2.81 15.79 -9.62
C LEU A 79 -1.67 15.81 -8.58
N LEU A 80 -0.99 14.67 -8.38
CA LEU A 80 0.06 14.51 -7.40
C LEU A 80 1.45 14.59 -8.05
N SER A 81 2.41 15.15 -7.33
CA SER A 81 3.83 15.04 -7.68
C SER A 81 4.31 13.58 -7.62
N GLY A 82 5.46 13.26 -8.22
CA GLY A 82 6.03 11.91 -8.17
C GLY A 82 6.24 11.40 -6.74
N GLY A 83 6.82 12.23 -5.86
CA GLY A 83 7.00 11.88 -4.44
C GLY A 83 5.69 11.70 -3.68
N GLN A 84 4.63 12.45 -4.05
CA GLN A 84 3.30 12.24 -3.49
C GLN A 84 2.69 10.91 -3.96
N GLN A 85 2.75 10.61 -5.27
CA GLN A 85 2.28 9.32 -5.81
C GLN A 85 3.01 8.14 -5.17
N GLN A 86 4.29 8.32 -4.86
CA GLN A 86 5.05 7.34 -4.13
C GLN A 86 4.51 7.09 -2.71
N ARG A 87 4.26 8.15 -1.93
CA ARG A 87 3.66 8.02 -0.59
C ARG A 87 2.32 7.28 -0.66
N VAL A 88 1.51 7.51 -1.69
CA VAL A 88 0.27 6.75 -1.94
C VAL A 88 0.54 5.27 -2.22
N ALA A 89 1.54 4.96 -3.06
CA ALA A 89 1.90 3.58 -3.38
C ALA A 89 2.37 2.81 -2.13
N ILE A 90 3.14 3.46 -1.26
CA ILE A 90 3.60 2.90 0.01
C ILE A 90 2.45 2.71 0.98
N ALA A 91 1.61 3.75 1.16
CA ALA A 91 0.42 3.66 1.98
C ALA A 91 -0.44 2.45 1.56
N ARG A 92 -0.67 2.28 0.26
CA ARG A 92 -1.41 1.12 -0.28
C ARG A 92 -0.71 -0.21 0.00
N ALA A 93 0.62 -0.24 -0.02
CA ALA A 93 1.38 -1.46 0.29
C ALA A 93 1.28 -1.85 1.76
N ILE A 94 1.26 -0.89 2.68
CA ILE A 94 1.28 -1.15 4.14
C ILE A 94 -0.10 -1.19 4.79
N VAL A 95 -1.15 -0.75 4.09
CA VAL A 95 -2.51 -0.57 4.66
C VAL A 95 -3.08 -1.85 5.30
N THR A 96 -2.68 -3.03 4.81
CA THR A 96 -3.13 -4.32 5.34
C THR A 96 -2.30 -4.81 6.53
N ASN A 97 -1.30 -4.03 6.96
CA ASN A 97 -0.27 -4.42 7.90
C ASN A 97 0.39 -5.76 7.49
N PRO A 98 0.92 -5.86 6.25
CA PRO A 98 1.46 -7.13 5.76
C PRO A 98 2.75 -7.51 6.49
N ASN A 99 3.06 -8.80 6.51
CA ASN A 99 4.33 -9.28 7.10
C ASN A 99 5.54 -8.93 6.23
N ILE A 100 5.34 -8.76 4.92
CA ILE A 100 6.41 -8.49 3.96
C ILE A 100 5.95 -7.38 3.02
N VAL A 101 6.80 -6.39 2.80
CA VAL A 101 6.64 -5.42 1.71
C VAL A 101 7.70 -5.72 0.65
N ILE A 102 7.27 -5.87 -0.60
CA ILE A 102 8.15 -6.06 -1.74
C ILE A 102 8.17 -4.73 -2.51
N ALA A 103 9.37 -4.16 -2.65
CA ALA A 103 9.61 -2.99 -3.47
C ALA A 103 10.43 -3.41 -4.70
N ASP A 104 9.88 -3.17 -5.90
CA ASP A 104 10.59 -3.37 -7.15
C ASP A 104 11.35 -2.07 -7.50
N GLU A 105 12.69 -2.14 -7.45
CA GLU A 105 13.65 -1.02 -7.53
C GLU A 105 13.24 0.25 -6.75
N PRO A 106 13.38 0.27 -5.41
CA PRO A 106 12.98 1.42 -4.61
C PRO A 106 13.76 2.68 -4.97
N THR A 107 15.04 2.58 -5.36
CA THR A 107 15.96 3.72 -5.40
C THR A 107 16.09 4.43 -6.75
N GLY A 108 15.49 3.92 -7.83
CA GLY A 108 15.71 4.48 -9.18
C GLY A 108 14.98 5.81 -9.44
N ALA A 109 13.87 6.05 -8.74
CA ALA A 109 13.03 7.26 -8.90
C ALA A 109 12.94 8.12 -7.63
N LEU A 110 13.71 7.76 -6.60
CA LEU A 110 13.57 8.26 -5.24
C LEU A 110 14.64 9.31 -4.95
N ASP A 111 14.20 10.54 -4.69
CA ASP A 111 15.03 11.49 -3.96
C ASP A 111 15.36 10.89 -2.58
N SER A 112 16.65 10.81 -2.25
CA SER A 112 17.18 9.97 -1.17
C SER A 112 16.61 10.32 0.21
N ALA A 113 16.21 11.57 0.41
CA ALA A 113 15.57 12.05 1.64
C ALA A 113 14.17 11.46 1.84
N THR A 114 13.38 11.33 0.77
CA THR A 114 12.02 10.78 0.83
C THR A 114 12.06 9.28 1.12
N THR A 115 13.06 8.56 0.59
CA THR A 115 13.29 7.14 0.91
C THR A 115 13.52 6.93 2.40
N ILE A 116 14.33 7.76 3.04
CA ILE A 116 14.68 7.63 4.46
C ILE A 116 13.45 7.85 5.33
N GLU A 117 12.68 8.92 5.09
CA GLU A 117 11.42 9.17 5.82
C GLU A 117 10.42 8.01 5.69
N ILE A 118 10.39 7.35 4.53
CA ILE A 118 9.53 6.20 4.28
C ILE A 118 10.05 4.93 4.97
N MET A 119 11.36 4.70 4.95
CA MET A 119 11.99 3.55 5.64
C MET A 119 11.82 3.67 7.16
N ASP A 120 11.86 4.88 7.71
CA ASP A 120 11.55 5.15 9.12
C ASP A 120 10.10 4.75 9.47
N VAL A 121 9.13 5.01 8.58
CA VAL A 121 7.73 4.55 8.75
C VAL A 121 7.63 3.02 8.69
N LEU A 122 8.51 2.36 7.93
CA LEU A 122 8.57 0.89 7.83
C LEU A 122 9.37 0.23 8.96
N GLY A 123 10.02 1.01 9.83
CA GLY A 123 10.84 0.52 10.95
C GLY A 123 12.13 -0.18 10.51
N ALA A 124 12.69 0.21 9.36
CA ALA A 124 13.90 -0.37 8.76
C ALA A 124 15.15 0.51 8.97
#